data_AF-A0A7C4IDX1-F1
#
_entry.id   AF-A0A7C4IDX1-F1
#
_cell.length_a   1.000
_cell.length_b   1.000
_cell.length_c   1.000
_cell.angle_alpha   90.00
_cell.angle_beta   90.00
_cell.angle_gamma   90.00
#
_symmetry.space_group_name_H-M   'P 1'
#
loop_
_entity.id
_entity.type
_entity.pdbx_description
1 polymer ?
#
loop_
_entity_poly.entity_id
_entity_poly.type
_entity_poly.pdbx_seq_one_letter_code
_entity_poly.pdbx_strand_id
1 'polypeptide(L)'
;MADHEAPIQQGLADNAPDVDAVWRLVLDRPFDFEHHERPALWLPPNTWCPFHSQSTRWWPRAYPLMYLPSYCSFRMTDIWRSFIAQRCLRAMGLGVVFHGPEVRQDRNMHNLMGDFADEIPGHTGNDRLVQALAALGLRPGPADLAANLRACHEKLIEAGLFPPREMGRVEAWCADLGELGSAA
;
A
#
# COMPACT_ATOMS: atom_id res chain seq x y z
N MET A 1 -3.52 25.76 1.83
CA MET A 1 -2.68 24.54 1.85
C MET A 1 -2.16 24.36 0.45
N ALA A 2 -0.90 23.96 0.25
CA ALA A 2 -0.47 23.57 -1.09
C ALA A 2 -1.42 22.47 -1.59
N ASP A 3 -1.97 22.62 -2.79
CA ASP A 3 -2.81 21.60 -3.43
C ASP A 3 -1.91 20.42 -3.79
N HIS A 4 -1.72 19.51 -2.83
CA HIS A 4 -1.01 18.26 -3.06
C HIS A 4 -1.94 17.27 -3.74
N GLU A 5 -1.60 16.87 -4.97
CA GLU A 5 -2.37 15.87 -5.70
C GLU A 5 -2.12 14.47 -5.08
N ALA A 6 -3.21 13.81 -4.66
CA ALA A 6 -3.18 12.51 -4.01
C ALA A 6 -4.23 11.58 -4.65
N PRO A 7 -3.85 10.80 -5.68
CA PRO A 7 -4.75 9.88 -6.37
C PRO A 7 -5.00 8.58 -5.58
N ILE A 8 -4.44 8.47 -4.37
CA ILE A 8 -4.72 7.42 -3.40
C ILE A 8 -5.07 8.10 -2.08
N GLN A 9 -6.23 7.76 -1.54
CA GLN A 9 -6.70 8.29 -0.27
C GLN A 9 -7.22 7.16 0.61
N GLN A 10 -6.80 7.15 1.88
CA GLN A 10 -7.15 6.14 2.86
C GLN A 10 -8.04 6.77 3.94
N GLY A 11 -9.28 6.28 4.04
CA GLY A 11 -10.15 6.56 5.17
C GLY A 11 -9.82 5.68 6.37
N LEU A 12 -9.96 6.24 7.57
CA LEU A 12 -9.81 5.46 8.80
C LEU A 12 -11.07 4.63 9.08
N ALA A 13 -10.95 3.66 9.98
CA ALA A 13 -12.05 2.80 10.39
C ALA A 13 -12.25 2.85 11.90
N ASP A 14 -13.47 3.15 12.32
CA ASP A 14 -13.89 3.10 13.72
C ASP A 14 -14.14 1.67 14.19
N ASN A 15 -14.31 1.52 15.50
CA ASN A 15 -14.48 0.29 16.26
C ASN A 15 -13.24 -0.62 16.25
N ALA A 16 -12.76 -1.03 15.09
CA ALA A 16 -11.71 -2.03 14.97
C ALA A 16 -10.68 -1.61 13.92
N PRO A 17 -9.93 -0.51 14.12
CA PRO A 17 -9.01 0.05 13.13
C PRO A 17 -7.98 -0.96 12.63
N ASP A 18 -7.37 -0.65 11.48
CA ASP A 18 -6.31 -1.48 10.92
C ASP A 18 -5.03 -1.33 11.72
N VAL A 19 -4.80 -2.35 12.55
CA VAL A 19 -3.70 -2.48 13.49
C VAL A 19 -3.21 -3.93 13.41
N ASP A 20 -1.94 -4.14 13.68
CA ASP A 20 -1.30 -5.45 13.57
C ASP A 20 -1.81 -6.45 14.63
N ALA A 21 -1.47 -7.72 14.42
CA ALA A 21 -1.83 -8.80 15.32
C ALA A 21 -1.20 -8.63 16.70
N VAL A 22 -0.06 -7.94 16.83
CA VAL A 22 0.58 -7.66 18.13
C VAL A 22 -0.30 -6.75 18.97
N TRP A 23 -0.77 -5.63 18.39
CA TRP A 23 -1.69 -4.73 19.07
C TRP A 23 -2.96 -5.48 19.50
N ARG A 24 -3.49 -6.34 18.62
CA ARG A 24 -4.67 -7.16 18.94
C ARG A 24 -4.38 -8.10 20.10
N LEU A 25 -3.31 -8.88 20.04
CA LEU A 25 -2.98 -9.85 21.11
C LEU A 25 -2.74 -9.19 22.47
N VAL A 26 -2.29 -7.93 22.51
CA VAL A 26 -1.91 -7.24 23.75
C VAL A 26 -2.99 -6.29 24.27
N LEU A 27 -3.79 -5.66 23.42
CA LEU A 27 -4.74 -4.61 23.80
C LEU A 27 -6.21 -4.89 23.44
N ASP A 28 -6.49 -5.68 22.39
CA ASP A 28 -7.80 -5.89 21.72
C ASP A 28 -9.00 -5.11 22.28
N ARG A 29 -9.17 -3.85 21.89
CA ARG A 29 -10.28 -3.02 22.36
C ARG A 29 -10.91 -2.18 21.26
N PRO A 30 -12.21 -1.81 21.39
CA PRO A 30 -12.81 -0.84 20.50
C PRO A 30 -12.06 0.49 20.51
N PHE A 31 -11.90 1.09 19.33
CA PHE A 31 -11.31 2.42 19.19
C PHE A 31 -12.08 3.22 18.13
N ASP A 32 -12.61 4.36 18.53
CA ASP A 32 -13.29 5.31 17.64
C ASP A 32 -12.45 6.59 17.57
N PHE A 33 -12.24 7.12 16.36
CA PHE A 33 -11.52 8.37 16.16
C PHE A 33 -12.43 9.55 16.49
N GLU A 34 -11.81 10.70 16.76
CA GLU A 34 -12.57 11.93 16.95
C GLU A 34 -13.11 12.44 15.60
N HIS A 35 -14.43 12.49 15.44
CA HIS A 35 -15.10 12.90 14.19
C HIS A 35 -15.12 14.42 13.92
N HIS A 36 -14.61 15.25 14.85
CA HIS A 36 -14.50 16.69 14.57
C HIS A 36 -13.48 16.93 13.45
N GLU A 37 -13.59 18.05 12.73
CA GLU A 37 -12.87 18.43 11.49
C GLU A 37 -11.32 18.43 11.63
N ARG A 38 -10.72 17.27 11.88
CA ARG A 38 -9.29 17.05 11.78
C ARG A 38 -8.94 17.16 10.29
N PRO A 39 -7.96 18.00 9.91
CA PRO A 39 -7.57 18.11 8.52
C PRO A 39 -7.04 16.76 8.03
N ALA A 40 -7.35 16.42 6.78
CA ALA A 40 -6.76 15.26 6.14
C ALA A 40 -5.22 15.38 6.14
N LEU A 41 -4.54 14.28 6.43
CA LEU A 41 -3.09 14.21 6.53
C LEU A 41 -2.51 13.74 5.20
N TRP A 42 -1.85 14.65 4.50
CA TRP A 42 -0.99 14.28 3.38
C TRP A 42 0.35 13.75 3.90
N LEU A 43 0.80 12.59 3.39
CA LEU A 43 2.09 12.03 3.77
C LEU A 43 3.25 12.86 3.18
N PRO A 44 4.13 13.44 4.02
CA PRO A 44 5.29 14.17 3.55
C PRO A 44 6.25 13.30 2.73
N PRO A 45 7.07 13.91 1.84
CA PRO A 45 8.12 13.17 1.15
C PRO A 45 9.04 12.48 2.17
N ASN A 46 9.57 11.32 1.81
CA ASN A 46 10.39 10.46 2.69
C ASN A 46 9.65 9.87 3.91
N THR A 47 8.33 9.99 3.97
CA THR A 47 7.50 9.25 4.94
C THR A 47 6.98 7.98 4.31
N TRP A 48 6.90 6.90 5.09
CA TRP A 48 6.29 5.64 4.70
C TRP A 48 5.23 5.29 5.74
N CYS A 49 4.00 5.09 5.28
CA CYS A 49 2.90 4.66 6.14
C CYS A 49 2.06 3.65 5.36
N PRO A 50 1.96 2.39 5.80
CA PRO A 50 1.20 1.41 5.06
C PRO A 50 -0.29 1.76 5.05
N PHE A 51 -0.99 1.32 4.00
CA PHE A 51 -2.45 1.42 3.90
C PHE A 51 -3.01 0.14 3.28
N HIS A 52 -4.23 -0.22 3.66
CA HIS A 52 -4.90 -1.43 3.20
C HIS A 52 -5.85 -1.15 2.03
N SER A 53 -6.79 -2.06 1.76
CA SER A 53 -7.75 -1.95 0.66
C SER A 53 -9.13 -1.48 1.14
N GLN A 54 -9.47 -1.68 2.42
CA GLN A 54 -10.71 -1.17 3.01
C GLN A 54 -10.67 0.36 3.12
N SER A 55 -11.79 1.04 2.80
CA SER A 55 -11.89 2.50 2.81
C SER A 55 -10.81 3.24 1.99
N THR A 56 -10.24 2.61 0.97
CA THR A 56 -9.20 3.21 0.12
C THR A 56 -9.80 3.62 -1.21
N ARG A 57 -9.73 4.91 -1.53
CA ARG A 57 -10.12 5.44 -2.83
C ARG A 57 -8.91 5.58 -3.75
N TRP A 58 -9.09 5.11 -4.98
CA TRP A 58 -8.12 5.21 -6.06
C TRP A 58 -8.72 6.04 -7.20
N TRP A 59 -7.96 6.97 -7.75
CA TRP A 59 -8.30 7.65 -8.99
C TRP A 59 -7.66 6.94 -10.19
N PRO A 60 -8.21 7.08 -11.41
CA PRO A 60 -7.74 6.34 -12.60
C PRO A 60 -6.23 6.38 -12.83
N ARG A 61 -5.61 7.55 -12.58
CA ARG A 61 -4.16 7.75 -12.69
C ARG A 61 -3.33 6.81 -11.82
N ALA A 62 -3.88 6.27 -10.74
CA ALA A 62 -3.21 5.33 -9.84
C ALA A 62 -3.68 3.87 -10.02
N TYR A 63 -4.61 3.57 -10.93
CA TYR A 63 -5.10 2.20 -11.14
C TYR A 63 -3.99 1.18 -11.43
N PRO A 64 -2.93 1.49 -12.20
CA PRO A 64 -1.82 0.55 -12.36
C PRO A 64 -1.19 0.07 -11.05
N LEU A 65 -1.25 0.87 -9.99
CA LEU A 65 -0.71 0.55 -8.67
C LEU A 65 -1.68 -0.25 -7.78
N MET A 66 -2.87 -0.60 -8.28
CA MET A 66 -3.82 -1.48 -7.58
C MET A 66 -3.41 -2.97 -7.60
N TYR A 67 -2.34 -3.32 -8.31
CA TYR A 67 -1.79 -4.67 -8.35
C TYR A 67 -1.56 -5.22 -6.93
N LEU A 68 -2.12 -6.40 -6.64
CA LEU A 68 -1.92 -7.08 -5.36
C LEU A 68 -0.84 -8.16 -5.51
N PRO A 69 0.29 -8.05 -4.79
CA PRO A 69 1.32 -9.06 -4.84
C PRO A 69 0.79 -10.44 -4.43
N SER A 70 1.09 -11.44 -5.25
CA SER A 70 0.41 -12.76 -5.20
C SER A 70 1.21 -13.83 -4.46
N TYR A 71 2.52 -13.64 -4.28
CA TYR A 71 3.40 -14.62 -3.65
C TYR A 71 4.10 -14.10 -2.39
N CYS A 72 3.44 -13.20 -1.65
CA CYS A 72 3.74 -12.90 -0.24
C CYS A 72 2.65 -13.47 0.68
N SER A 73 2.80 -13.30 1.99
CA SER A 73 1.71 -13.64 2.91
C SER A 73 0.50 -12.73 2.67
N PHE A 74 -0.68 -13.24 2.99
CA PHE A 74 -1.94 -12.51 2.82
C PHE A 74 -1.92 -11.15 3.56
N ARG A 75 -1.33 -11.13 4.76
CA ARG A 75 -1.20 -9.92 5.58
C ARG A 75 -0.25 -8.89 4.95
N MET A 76 0.75 -9.33 4.21
CA MET A 76 1.71 -8.44 3.55
C MET A 76 1.25 -7.92 2.19
N THR A 77 0.27 -8.56 1.55
CA THR A 77 -0.17 -8.18 0.19
C THR A 77 -0.53 -6.68 0.12
N ASP A 78 -1.43 -6.22 0.98
CA ASP A 78 -1.85 -4.82 1.03
C ASP A 78 -0.72 -3.88 1.49
N ILE A 79 0.01 -4.27 2.53
CA ILE A 79 1.10 -3.48 3.12
C ILE A 79 2.23 -3.26 2.11
N TRP A 80 2.73 -4.31 1.48
CA TRP A 80 3.83 -4.20 0.51
C TRP A 80 3.40 -3.53 -0.78
N ARG A 81 2.18 -3.78 -1.28
CA ARG A 81 1.59 -2.96 -2.36
C ARG A 81 1.62 -1.49 -1.98
N SER A 82 1.19 -1.13 -0.76
CA SER A 82 1.08 0.26 -0.34
C SER A 82 2.43 1.00 -0.40
N PHE A 83 3.53 0.31 -0.07
CA PHE A 83 4.87 0.87 -0.19
C PHE A 83 5.29 1.00 -1.67
N ILE A 84 5.03 0.00 -2.50
CA ILE A 84 5.30 0.10 -3.94
C ILE A 84 4.54 1.29 -4.55
N ALA A 85 3.26 1.45 -4.21
CA ALA A 85 2.42 2.55 -4.67
C ALA A 85 2.95 3.92 -4.20
N GLN A 86 3.30 4.05 -2.90
CA GLN A 86 3.91 5.26 -2.35
C GLN A 86 5.22 5.62 -3.08
N ARG A 87 6.05 4.63 -3.39
CA ARG A 87 7.30 4.86 -4.13
C ARG A 87 7.03 5.39 -5.53
N CYS A 88 6.11 4.78 -6.26
CA CYS A 88 5.76 5.20 -7.62
C CYS A 88 5.14 6.61 -7.64
N LEU A 89 4.18 6.90 -6.76
CA LEU A 89 3.57 8.22 -6.66
C LEU A 89 4.59 9.31 -6.34
N ARG A 90 5.51 9.04 -5.41
CA ARG A 90 6.58 9.98 -5.05
C ARG A 90 7.46 10.34 -6.25
N ALA A 91 7.73 9.39 -7.15
CA ALA A 91 8.50 9.66 -8.37
C ALA A 91 7.81 10.69 -9.26
N MET A 92 6.48 10.74 -9.24
CA MET A 92 5.64 11.63 -10.04
C MET A 92 5.31 12.95 -9.31
N GLY A 93 5.86 13.19 -8.12
CA GLY A 93 5.51 14.36 -7.29
C GLY A 93 4.13 14.27 -6.64
N LEU A 94 3.51 13.08 -6.62
CA LEU A 94 2.21 12.80 -6.02
C LEU A 94 2.38 12.17 -4.62
N GLY A 95 1.30 12.14 -3.85
CA GLY A 95 1.32 11.51 -2.52
C GLY A 95 0.06 10.73 -2.17
N VAL A 96 -0.01 10.34 -0.90
CA VAL A 96 -1.14 9.64 -0.30
C VAL A 96 -1.72 10.52 0.80
N VAL A 97 -3.04 10.54 0.92
CA VAL A 97 -3.75 11.26 1.99
C VAL A 97 -4.47 10.26 2.89
N PHE A 98 -4.42 10.51 4.19
CA PHE A 98 -5.24 9.85 5.20
C PHE A 98 -6.30 10.83 5.69
N HIS A 99 -7.56 10.43 5.73
CA HIS A 99 -8.64 11.28 6.24
C HIS A 99 -9.40 10.58 7.37
N GLY A 100 -10.30 11.32 8.02
CA GLY A 100 -11.07 10.83 9.17
C GLY A 100 -11.83 9.52 8.89
N PRO A 101 -12.39 8.91 9.93
CA PRO A 101 -13.09 7.65 9.78
C PRO A 101 -14.35 7.82 8.92
N GLU A 102 -14.48 6.99 7.89
CA GLU A 102 -15.66 6.95 7.01
C GLU A 102 -16.47 5.68 7.18
N VAL A 103 -15.88 4.66 7.81
CA VAL A 103 -16.47 3.35 7.99
C VAL A 103 -16.34 2.91 9.44
N ARG A 104 -17.31 2.11 9.87
CA ARG A 104 -17.23 1.34 11.10
C ARG A 104 -16.91 -0.10 10.75
N GLN A 105 -15.87 -0.66 11.35
CA GLN A 105 -15.46 -2.02 11.06
C GLN A 105 -15.94 -3.00 12.13
N ASP A 106 -16.82 -3.92 11.71
CA ASP A 106 -17.16 -5.11 12.49
C ASP A 106 -16.32 -6.28 11.96
N ARG A 107 -15.29 -6.66 12.70
CA ARG A 107 -14.37 -7.71 12.24
C ARG A 107 -15.01 -9.09 12.34
N ASN A 108 -14.69 -9.90 11.35
CA ASN A 108 -14.95 -11.33 11.38
C ASN A 108 -14.10 -12.02 12.46
N MET A 109 -14.46 -13.24 12.82
CA MET A 109 -13.63 -14.06 13.70
C MET A 109 -12.29 -14.37 13.01
N HIS A 110 -11.19 -14.04 13.67
CA HIS A 110 -9.82 -14.26 13.17
C HIS A 110 -9.04 -15.23 14.05
N ASN A 111 -8.09 -15.94 13.45
CA ASN A 111 -7.03 -16.64 14.17
C ASN A 111 -5.86 -15.68 14.39
N LEU A 112 -5.83 -14.97 15.53
CA LEU A 112 -4.83 -13.94 15.81
C LEU A 112 -3.39 -14.47 15.79
N MET A 113 -3.16 -15.73 16.19
CA MET A 113 -1.84 -16.35 16.13
C MET A 113 -1.41 -16.65 14.70
N GLY A 114 -2.35 -17.03 13.84
CA GLY A 114 -2.11 -17.19 12.40
C GLY A 114 -1.80 -15.85 11.74
N ASP A 115 -2.57 -14.82 12.07
CA ASP A 115 -2.35 -13.45 11.57
C ASP A 115 -0.97 -12.94 11.97
N PHE A 116 -0.57 -13.12 13.23
CA PHE A 116 0.77 -12.78 13.70
C PHE A 116 1.86 -13.51 12.90
N ALA A 117 1.71 -14.82 12.68
CA ALA A 117 2.67 -15.60 11.90
C ALA A 117 2.79 -15.08 10.44
N ASP A 118 1.66 -14.73 9.83
CA ASP A 118 1.61 -14.15 8.49
C ASP A 118 2.17 -12.72 8.42
N GLU A 119 2.26 -12.01 9.56
CA GLU A 119 2.81 -10.66 9.67
C GLU A 119 4.33 -10.62 9.94
N ILE A 120 4.94 -11.73 10.38
CA ILE A 120 6.39 -11.84 10.63
C ILE A 120 7.26 -11.31 9.46
N PRO A 121 6.96 -11.61 8.17
CA PRO A 121 7.73 -11.07 7.06
C PRO A 121 7.72 -9.54 7.01
N GLY A 122 6.63 -8.90 7.46
CA GLY A 122 6.53 -7.44 7.56
C GLY A 122 7.38 -6.89 8.70
N HIS A 123 7.21 -7.43 9.90
CA HIS A 123 7.95 -7.00 11.08
C HIS A 123 9.47 -7.09 10.92
N THR A 124 9.95 -8.08 10.16
CA THR A 124 11.39 -8.31 9.94
C THR A 124 11.90 -7.73 8.62
N GLY A 125 11.01 -7.38 7.68
CA GLY A 125 11.36 -7.10 6.29
C GLY A 125 10.98 -5.73 5.76
N ASN A 126 10.07 -4.99 6.41
CA ASN A 126 9.57 -3.71 5.90
C ASN A 126 10.68 -2.66 5.73
N ASP A 127 11.63 -2.59 6.66
CA ASP A 127 12.77 -1.66 6.54
C ASP A 127 13.63 -1.97 5.32
N ARG A 128 13.93 -3.25 5.10
CA ARG A 128 14.70 -3.70 3.92
C ARG A 128 13.95 -3.42 2.61
N LEU A 129 12.63 -3.61 2.61
CA LEU A 129 11.76 -3.32 1.48
C LEU A 129 11.78 -1.83 1.15
N VAL A 130 11.57 -0.98 2.15
CA VAL A 130 11.58 0.48 2.00
C VAL A 130 12.93 0.97 1.49
N GLN A 131 14.04 0.45 2.02
CA GLN A 131 15.39 0.79 1.56
C GLN A 131 15.60 0.39 0.09
N ALA A 132 15.18 -0.81 -0.31
CA ALA A 132 15.29 -1.29 -1.68
C ALA A 132 14.49 -0.41 -2.66
N LEU A 133 13.26 -0.04 -2.29
CA LEU A 133 12.42 0.87 -3.08
C LEU A 133 12.99 2.29 -3.16
N ALA A 134 13.50 2.81 -2.04
CA ALA A 134 14.07 4.15 -1.97
C ALA A 134 15.33 4.31 -2.84
N ALA A 135 16.09 3.23 -3.03
CA ALA A 135 17.29 3.22 -3.86
C ALA A 135 17.02 3.27 -5.38
N LEU A 136 15.78 3.06 -5.82
CA LEU A 136 15.43 3.07 -7.24
C LEU A 136 15.41 4.49 -7.82
N GLY A 137 15.92 4.66 -9.04
CA GLY A 137 15.68 5.85 -9.86
C GLY A 137 14.45 5.65 -10.75
N LEU A 138 13.27 6.01 -10.25
CA LEU A 138 12.01 5.90 -11.01
C LEU A 138 11.73 7.14 -11.86
N ARG A 139 11.00 6.96 -12.96
CA ARG A 139 10.67 8.04 -13.89
C ARG A 139 9.43 8.82 -13.45
N PRO A 140 9.35 10.14 -13.69
CA PRO A 140 8.25 10.97 -13.19
C PRO A 140 6.99 10.98 -14.08
N GLY A 141 7.04 10.41 -15.28
CA GLY A 141 5.94 10.47 -16.25
C GLY A 141 4.75 9.58 -15.87
N PRO A 142 3.49 10.01 -16.10
CA PRO A 142 2.30 9.15 -15.92
C PRO A 142 2.35 7.86 -16.75
N ALA A 143 2.78 7.95 -18.00
CA ALA A 143 2.98 6.80 -18.89
C ALA A 143 4.09 5.83 -18.42
N ASP A 144 4.94 6.25 -17.47
CA ASP A 144 5.98 5.39 -16.91
C ASP A 144 5.49 4.51 -15.77
N LEU A 145 4.25 4.68 -15.30
CA LEU A 145 3.76 4.06 -14.06
C LEU A 145 3.82 2.53 -14.09
N ALA A 146 3.42 1.91 -15.21
CA ALA A 146 3.51 0.47 -15.40
C ALA A 146 4.97 -0.03 -15.36
N ALA A 147 5.89 0.71 -15.96
CA ALA A 147 7.30 0.34 -15.96
C ALA A 147 7.97 0.61 -14.59
N ASN A 148 7.57 1.65 -13.88
CA ASN A 148 7.98 1.89 -12.51
C ASN A 148 7.50 0.77 -11.57
N LEU A 149 6.26 0.27 -11.76
CA LEU A 149 5.75 -0.89 -11.03
C LEU A 149 6.62 -2.13 -11.27
N ARG A 150 6.95 -2.43 -12.53
CA ARG A 150 7.86 -3.54 -12.89
C ARG A 150 9.22 -3.38 -12.22
N ALA A 151 9.85 -2.22 -12.32
CA ALA A 151 11.15 -1.94 -11.70
C ALA A 151 11.14 -2.11 -10.17
N CYS A 152 10.05 -1.70 -9.51
CA CYS A 152 9.85 -1.97 -8.08
C CYS A 152 9.83 -3.48 -7.80
N HIS A 153 9.06 -4.26 -8.56
CA HIS A 153 8.99 -5.70 -8.36
C HIS A 153 10.30 -6.43 -8.70
N GLU A 154 10.99 -6.05 -9.78
CA GLU A 154 12.32 -6.56 -10.12
C GLU A 154 13.27 -6.37 -8.94
N LYS A 155 13.29 -5.16 -8.38
CA LYS A 155 14.16 -4.84 -7.24
C LYS A 155 13.84 -5.64 -5.99
N LEU A 156 12.56 -5.85 -5.72
CA LEU A 156 12.11 -6.62 -4.56
C LEU A 156 12.33 -8.14 -4.74
N ILE A 157 12.35 -8.64 -5.97
CA ILE A 157 12.79 -10.00 -6.29
C ILE A 157 14.30 -10.15 -6.08
N GLU A 158 15.11 -9.21 -6.58
CA GLU A 158 16.56 -9.18 -6.35
C GLU A 158 16.90 -9.16 -4.84
N ALA A 159 16.12 -8.41 -4.05
CA ALA A 159 16.28 -8.32 -2.61
C ALA A 159 15.75 -9.56 -1.85
N GLY A 160 15.21 -10.56 -2.56
CA GLY A 160 14.65 -11.78 -1.97
C GLY A 160 13.40 -11.55 -1.11
N LEU A 161 12.64 -10.48 -1.39
CA LEU A 161 11.35 -10.19 -0.73
C LEU A 161 10.17 -10.80 -1.48
N PHE A 162 10.31 -10.97 -2.80
CA PHE A 162 9.39 -11.75 -3.62
C PHE A 162 10.12 -12.88 -4.35
N PRO A 163 9.44 -14.01 -4.64
CA PRO A 163 10.00 -15.02 -5.52
C PRO A 163 9.96 -14.57 -6.99
N PRO A 164 10.84 -15.07 -7.87
CA PRO A 164 10.89 -14.68 -9.29
C PRO A 164 9.56 -14.84 -10.04
N ARG A 165 8.74 -15.82 -9.65
CA ARG A 165 7.41 -16.06 -10.25
C ARG A 165 6.41 -14.92 -10.05
N GLU A 166 6.67 -13.98 -9.13
CA GLU A 166 5.87 -12.77 -8.95
C GLU A 166 5.85 -11.91 -10.21
N MET A 167 6.97 -11.84 -10.94
CA MET A 167 7.08 -10.99 -12.13
C MET A 167 6.07 -11.39 -13.21
N GLY A 168 5.76 -12.68 -13.36
CA GLY A 168 4.77 -13.13 -14.34
C GLY A 168 3.36 -12.58 -14.08
N ARG A 169 3.01 -12.32 -12.82
CA ARG A 169 1.71 -11.73 -12.44
C ARG A 169 1.69 -10.22 -12.66
N VAL A 170 2.81 -9.54 -12.37
CA VAL A 170 2.99 -8.10 -12.62
C VAL A 170 2.91 -7.81 -14.12
N GLU A 171 3.58 -8.61 -14.95
CA GLU A 171 3.55 -8.45 -16.41
C GLU A 171 2.15 -8.67 -16.98
N ALA A 172 1.44 -9.71 -16.53
CA ALA A 172 0.05 -9.95 -16.93
C ALA A 172 -0.84 -8.75 -16.58
N TRP A 173 -0.76 -8.25 -15.34
CA TRP A 173 -1.50 -7.06 -14.91
C TRP A 173 -1.22 -5.83 -15.77
N CYS A 174 0.06 -5.54 -16.06
CA CYS A 174 0.41 -4.40 -16.91
C CYS A 174 -0.05 -4.58 -18.36
N ALA A 175 -0.05 -5.80 -18.89
CA ALA A 175 -0.54 -6.09 -20.24
C ALA A 175 -2.05 -5.86 -20.33
N ASP A 176 -2.82 -6.42 -19.40
CA ASP A 176 -4.27 -6.28 -19.33
C ASP A 176 -4.69 -4.81 -19.25
N LEU A 177 -4.00 -4.00 -18.43
CA LEU A 177 -4.26 -2.55 -18.35
C LEU A 177 -3.89 -1.79 -19.62
N GLY A 178 -2.86 -2.25 -20.34
CA GLY A 178 -2.46 -1.69 -21.62
C GLY A 178 -3.54 -1.87 -22.68
N GLU A 179 -4.18 -3.03 -22.74
CA GLU A 179 -5.29 -3.33 -23.65
C GLU A 179 -6.54 -2.46 -23.35
N LEU A 180 -6.75 -2.10 -22.08
CA LEU A 180 -7.85 -1.24 -21.63
C LEU A 180 -7.58 0.26 -21.81
N GLY A 181 -6.40 0.66 -22.31
CA GLY A 181 -6.02 2.07 -22.45
C GLY A 181 -5.79 2.80 -21.12
N SER A 182 -5.64 2.06 -20.01
CA SER A 182 -5.44 2.59 -18.65
C SER A 182 -3.96 2.69 -18.25
N ALA A 183 -3.04 2.49 -19.20
CA ALA A 183 -1.59 2.51 -19.00
C ALA A 183 -0.93 3.89 -19.19
N ALA A 184 -1.71 4.95 -19.42
CA ALA A 184 -1.23 6.31 -19.74
C ALA A 184 -1.66 7.36 -18.71
#